data_AF-A0A2I1DF41-F1
#
_entry.id   AF-A0A2I1DF41-F1
#
_cell.length_a   1.000
_cell.length_b   1.000
_cell.length_c   1.000
_cell.angle_alpha   90.00
_cell.angle_beta   90.00
_cell.angle_gamma   90.00
#
_symmetry.space_group_name_H-M   'P 1'
#
loop_
_entity.id
_entity.type
_entity.pdbx_description
1 polymer ?
#
loop_
_entity_poly.entity_id
_entity_poly.type
_entity_poly.pdbx_seq_one_letter_code
_entity_poly.pdbx_strand_id
1 'polypeptide(L)'
;MSGKDSPPHPPAGFTGSSTSQSSGPSQGSLSRRGQSSSGESSITSRIDSSDRWRLGGPGPLPGWPLVYNRHPGFEIPERLANAAIEIATQHARELPYSLIQVVCVHTEGDPPKREDLTLNIRGDLSARHSQWMSMLDTLIQVLLGMGWFGRIEIIDNRATEIKSFPPKLPQQAIANWEFLLSGVIQRLESHQLPHVLILPMNRGYWEDISVPTIIARVQKGNASTSTMNQASQVISEFLHGYGLHLELTGDHGLWGLFGTSGSQPVPRLATESGTLGWPFNRGYNNMGMSVARKEVADWSGTIGGYLEYDGHALGITCHHVLRKGLNEQVDLDIDDAGGKNLLWKCQSPSAVDVQTIKTQLSGQIPRSPLPSTLPAAIIAAHQRETQEAATKLEQVESYKVSLGNVAATSGWRNVPLQAQPRPAPPVEMLMDWAIVDMSPSHWPQSVNFIGNVAGELAQDMNPATSHWTCQDFVVQTVAKQGLNGEAVFKRGRSTGLTTGELDRLAPASFRIPEVPQRPHHRCFIVAPYPDRVFAATGDSGSWCLNGNGEVLGILIGGDPTGAGLVIPMKLVIENMEAFLKLPSGSLKLPGAQQGKQP
;
A
#
# COMPACT_ATOMS: atom_id res chain seq x y z
N MET A 1 33.73 -40.87 31.31
CA MET A 1 34.95 -41.66 31.57
C MET A 1 36.08 -41.10 30.73
N SER A 2 37.20 -40.89 31.40
CA SER A 2 38.40 -40.15 31.03
C SER A 2 39.36 -40.89 30.08
N GLY A 3 40.15 -40.12 29.33
CA GLY A 3 41.43 -40.52 28.73
C GLY A 3 41.77 -39.58 27.57
N LYS A 4 42.45 -38.44 27.80
CA LYS A 4 43.92 -38.27 27.84
C LYS A 4 44.62 -38.94 26.66
N ASP A 5 45.14 -38.13 25.73
CA ASP A 5 46.58 -38.11 25.40
C ASP A 5 46.97 -36.94 24.48
N SER A 6 48.09 -36.33 24.81
CA SER A 6 48.94 -35.41 24.04
C SER A 6 50.33 -35.50 24.72
N PRO A 7 51.47 -35.02 24.17
CA PRO A 7 51.79 -34.38 22.86
C PRO A 7 53.09 -35.00 22.25
N PRO A 8 53.88 -34.35 21.35
CA PRO A 8 54.82 -33.28 21.76
C PRO A 8 55.08 -32.12 20.75
N HIS A 9 55.40 -30.94 21.28
CA HIS A 9 56.15 -29.81 20.66
C HIS A 9 57.69 -30.10 20.72
N PRO A 10 58.67 -29.33 20.14
CA PRO A 10 58.77 -27.84 20.01
C PRO A 10 59.63 -27.38 18.78
N PRO A 11 60.35 -26.21 18.68
CA PRO A 11 60.48 -25.05 19.59
C PRO A 11 60.56 -23.60 19.00
N ALA A 12 60.24 -22.66 19.91
CA ALA A 12 60.93 -21.41 20.31
C ALA A 12 61.17 -20.20 19.38
N GLY A 13 60.81 -19.01 19.91
CA GLY A 13 61.68 -17.82 19.82
C GLY A 13 61.06 -16.46 20.20
N PHE A 14 61.14 -16.06 21.48
CA PHE A 14 61.43 -14.70 22.04
C PHE A 14 60.56 -13.47 21.61
N THR A 15 60.16 -12.46 22.41
CA THR A 15 60.30 -12.02 23.83
C THR A 15 59.42 -10.77 24.06
N GLY A 16 59.04 -10.49 25.31
CA GLY A 16 58.73 -9.13 25.84
C GLY A 16 57.24 -8.86 26.08
N SER A 17 56.69 -9.08 27.27
CA SER A 17 56.69 -8.19 28.46
C SER A 17 55.65 -7.06 28.41
N SER A 18 54.59 -7.32 29.18
CA SER A 18 53.69 -6.42 29.94
C SER A 18 54.01 -4.92 30.02
N THR A 19 53.00 -4.09 29.76
CA THR A 19 52.47 -3.11 30.74
C THR A 19 51.04 -2.71 30.36
N SER A 20 50.17 -2.75 31.36
CA SER A 20 48.83 -2.16 31.39
C SER A 20 48.89 -0.64 31.33
N GLN A 21 48.07 0.02 30.50
CA GLN A 21 47.50 1.33 30.82
C GLN A 21 46.28 1.64 29.94
N SER A 22 45.25 2.12 30.62
CA SER A 22 43.97 2.63 30.12
C SER A 22 44.11 3.88 29.24
N SER A 23 43.37 3.98 28.13
CA SER A 23 42.79 5.24 27.62
C SER A 23 41.99 5.06 26.31
N GLY A 24 40.72 5.49 26.32
CA GLY A 24 40.05 6.26 25.26
C GLY A 24 39.63 5.58 23.93
N PRO A 25 38.41 5.87 23.41
CA PRO A 25 37.96 5.38 22.11
C PRO A 25 38.60 6.17 20.96
N SER A 26 39.19 5.46 20.01
CA SER A 26 39.82 6.01 18.80
C SER A 26 38.77 6.49 17.79
N GLN A 27 38.86 7.78 17.45
CA GLN A 27 38.16 8.43 16.34
C GLN A 27 38.55 7.78 15.00
N GLY A 28 37.55 7.45 14.17
CA GLY A 28 37.74 7.01 12.79
C GLY A 28 38.24 8.15 11.90
N SER A 29 39.36 7.91 11.22
CA SER A 29 40.11 8.91 10.45
C SER A 29 39.37 9.36 9.18
N LEU A 30 39.20 10.68 9.06
CA LEU A 30 39.05 11.40 7.80
C LEU A 30 40.38 11.38 7.04
N SER A 31 40.52 10.55 6.02
CA SER A 31 41.49 10.76 4.93
C SER A 31 41.21 9.89 3.71
N ARG A 32 40.74 10.50 2.64
CA ARG A 32 41.07 10.05 1.28
C ARG A 32 41.48 11.28 0.45
N ARG A 33 42.80 11.43 0.32
CA ARG A 33 43.48 12.35 -0.59
C ARG A 33 43.27 11.86 -2.03
N GLY A 34 42.91 12.81 -2.90
CA GLY A 34 43.19 12.87 -4.34
C GLY A 34 43.25 11.57 -5.14
N GLN A 35 42.16 11.27 -5.86
CA GLN A 35 42.26 10.57 -7.14
C GLN A 35 41.53 11.41 -8.20
N SER A 36 42.33 11.82 -9.19
CA SER A 36 41.89 12.37 -10.47
C SER A 36 41.02 11.32 -11.16
N SER A 37 39.76 11.66 -11.43
CA SER A 37 38.79 10.82 -12.14
C SER A 37 38.99 11.02 -13.65
N SER A 38 39.48 9.98 -14.32
CA SER A 38 39.34 9.81 -15.76
C SER A 38 37.87 9.47 -16.07
N GLY A 39 37.30 10.21 -17.03
CA GLY A 39 35.87 10.26 -17.35
C GLY A 39 35.24 8.92 -17.71
N GLU A 40 33.90 8.89 -17.58
CA GLU A 40 32.95 7.82 -17.91
C GLU A 40 32.67 6.79 -16.80
N SER A 41 33.64 6.35 -16.00
CA SER A 41 33.37 5.40 -14.90
C SER A 41 32.76 6.01 -13.63
N SER A 42 32.72 7.35 -13.51
CA SER A 42 32.24 8.06 -12.31
C SER A 42 30.79 8.54 -12.40
N ILE A 43 30.13 8.34 -13.54
CA ILE A 43 28.76 8.84 -13.78
C ILE A 43 27.73 7.89 -13.16
N THR A 44 27.99 6.58 -13.18
CA THR A 44 27.16 5.54 -12.56
C THR A 44 27.39 5.37 -11.06
N SER A 45 28.53 5.81 -10.52
CA SER A 45 28.92 5.51 -9.13
C SER A 45 28.27 6.39 -8.05
N ARG A 46 27.49 7.42 -8.43
CA ARG A 46 26.86 8.35 -7.47
C ARG A 46 25.33 8.41 -7.55
N ILE A 47 24.77 7.57 -8.40
CA ILE A 47 23.40 7.03 -8.27
C ILE A 47 23.50 5.78 -7.36
N ASP A 48 24.38 5.83 -6.34
CA ASP A 48 24.52 4.76 -5.36
C ASP A 48 23.65 5.11 -4.17
N SER A 49 22.73 4.20 -3.88
CA SER A 49 21.81 4.21 -2.76
C SER A 49 22.47 4.10 -1.38
N SER A 50 23.76 4.40 -1.23
CA SER A 50 24.49 4.37 0.04
C SER A 50 25.20 5.69 0.40
N ASP A 51 25.21 6.68 -0.51
CA ASP A 51 25.92 7.96 -0.30
C ASP A 51 25.08 8.99 0.49
N ARG A 52 25.71 9.69 1.44
CA ARG A 52 25.10 10.77 2.23
C ARG A 52 24.93 12.06 1.43
N TRP A 53 25.56 12.14 0.26
CA TRP A 53 25.50 13.29 -0.63
C TRP A 53 25.29 12.82 -2.06
N ARG A 54 24.11 13.07 -2.63
CA ARG A 54 23.69 12.41 -3.88
C ARG A 54 22.89 13.29 -4.83
N LEU A 55 22.84 12.83 -6.08
CA LEU A 55 22.03 13.37 -7.17
C LEU A 55 21.13 12.27 -7.73
N GLY A 56 19.83 12.56 -7.87
CA GLY A 56 18.81 11.60 -8.30
C GLY A 56 17.96 11.03 -7.15
N GLY A 57 17.10 10.05 -7.48
CA GLY A 57 16.14 9.46 -6.54
C GLY A 57 16.64 8.18 -5.83
N PRO A 58 16.15 7.85 -4.59
CA PRO A 58 17.12 7.70 -3.54
C PRO A 58 17.77 6.30 -3.47
N GLY A 59 18.93 6.30 -2.84
CA GLY A 59 19.02 5.63 -1.56
C GLY A 59 20.21 6.20 -0.78
N PRO A 60 20.43 5.87 0.49
CA PRO A 60 19.52 5.26 1.43
C PRO A 60 18.84 6.43 2.12
N LEU A 61 17.52 6.48 2.03
CA LEU A 61 16.77 7.30 2.95
C LEU A 61 16.67 6.56 4.29
N PRO A 62 16.16 7.20 5.35
CA PRO A 62 15.53 6.46 6.43
C PRO A 62 14.62 5.35 5.86
N GLY A 63 14.39 4.28 6.61
CA GLY A 63 13.45 3.24 6.18
C GLY A 63 12.12 3.88 5.77
N TRP A 64 11.50 3.42 4.70
CA TRP A 64 10.16 3.88 4.36
C TRP A 64 9.12 3.39 5.39
N PRO A 65 7.99 4.09 5.59
CA PRO A 65 7.61 5.38 5.01
C PRO A 65 8.37 6.60 5.55
N LEU A 66 8.45 7.69 4.80
CA LEU A 66 9.23 8.88 5.15
C LEU A 66 8.39 10.07 5.57
N VAL A 67 8.82 10.75 6.62
CA VAL A 67 8.21 11.98 7.10
C VAL A 67 9.10 13.19 6.80
N TYR A 68 8.53 14.19 6.13
CA TYR A 68 9.17 15.48 5.83
C TYR A 68 8.57 16.57 6.71
N ASN A 69 9.20 16.83 7.86
CA ASN A 69 8.72 17.83 8.82
C ASN A 69 9.67 19.03 8.95
N ARG A 70 9.09 20.18 9.29
CA ARG A 70 9.84 21.30 9.87
C ARG A 70 10.15 20.95 11.32
N HIS A 71 11.35 20.39 11.50
CA HIS A 71 12.19 20.52 12.68
C HIS A 71 11.55 20.30 14.08
N PRO A 72 11.53 19.06 14.63
CA PRO A 72 10.75 18.77 15.83
C PRO A 72 11.51 18.60 17.16
N GLY A 73 12.84 18.75 17.28
CA GLY A 73 13.47 18.41 18.57
C GLY A 73 14.97 18.56 18.81
N PHE A 74 15.73 19.26 17.96
CA PHE A 74 17.14 19.59 18.24
C PHE A 74 17.48 20.98 17.69
N GLU A 75 18.40 21.71 18.32
CA GLU A 75 18.80 23.03 17.82
C GLU A 75 19.65 22.89 16.55
N ILE A 76 19.15 23.40 15.43
CA ILE A 76 20.00 23.77 14.30
C ILE A 76 20.41 25.22 14.48
N PRO A 77 21.72 25.53 14.37
CA PRO A 77 22.14 26.92 14.27
C PRO A 77 21.44 27.56 13.07
N GLU A 78 20.51 28.47 13.29
CA GLU A 78 19.72 29.14 12.23
C GLU A 78 20.63 29.72 11.15
N ARG A 79 21.79 30.24 11.56
CA ARG A 79 22.87 30.70 10.67
C ARG A 79 23.38 29.63 9.71
N LEU A 80 23.51 28.38 10.14
CA LEU A 80 23.97 27.27 9.32
C LEU A 80 22.91 26.84 8.30
N ALA A 81 21.63 26.79 8.71
CA ALA A 81 20.53 26.47 7.80
C ALA A 81 20.35 27.55 6.73
N ASN A 82 20.34 28.83 7.13
CA ASN A 82 20.21 29.95 6.21
C ASN A 82 21.40 30.03 5.26
N ALA A 83 22.63 29.85 5.76
CA ALA A 83 23.81 29.79 4.90
C ALA A 83 23.75 28.64 3.89
N ALA A 84 23.28 27.46 4.30
CA ALA A 84 23.13 26.32 3.39
C ALA A 84 22.14 26.60 2.26
N ILE A 85 21.01 27.24 2.57
CA ILE A 85 20.02 27.67 1.58
C ILE A 85 20.60 28.75 0.66
N GLU A 86 21.28 29.76 1.20
CA GLU A 86 21.87 30.85 0.42
C GLU A 86 22.92 30.34 -0.57
N ILE A 87 23.83 29.48 -0.11
CA ILE A 87 24.87 28.87 -0.94
C ILE A 87 24.24 28.01 -2.03
N ALA A 88 23.28 27.16 -1.69
CA ALA A 88 22.54 26.36 -2.67
C ALA A 88 21.83 27.23 -3.70
N THR A 89 21.17 28.32 -3.25
CA THR A 89 20.46 29.25 -4.14
C THR A 89 21.44 29.98 -5.07
N GLN A 90 22.62 30.36 -4.59
CA GLN A 90 23.64 31.00 -5.41
C GLN A 90 24.16 30.08 -6.52
N HIS A 91 24.39 28.80 -6.21
CA HIS A 91 24.84 27.81 -7.18
C HIS A 91 23.72 27.31 -8.10
N ALA A 92 22.46 27.43 -7.68
CA ALA A 92 21.30 27.05 -8.47
C ALA A 92 20.75 28.16 -9.39
N ARG A 93 21.35 29.36 -9.43
CA ARG A 93 20.84 30.51 -10.23
C ARG A 93 20.61 30.21 -11.70
N GLU A 94 21.40 29.34 -12.30
CA GLU A 94 21.30 28.93 -13.70
C GLU A 94 20.69 27.53 -13.86
N LEU A 95 20.21 26.94 -12.77
CA LEU A 95 19.63 25.60 -12.75
C LEU A 95 18.10 25.70 -12.61
N PRO A 96 17.33 24.83 -13.28
CA PRO A 96 15.87 24.81 -13.18
C PRO A 96 15.41 24.14 -11.87
N TYR A 97 15.67 24.78 -10.73
CA TYR A 97 15.24 24.29 -9.42
C TYR A 97 13.80 24.73 -9.11
N SER A 98 13.05 23.87 -8.41
CA SER A 98 11.69 24.15 -7.91
C SER A 98 11.67 24.40 -6.40
N LEU A 99 12.64 23.84 -5.66
CA LEU A 99 12.66 23.88 -4.21
C LEU A 99 14.10 23.83 -3.69
N ILE A 100 14.40 24.67 -2.70
CA ILE A 100 15.60 24.56 -1.86
C ILE A 100 15.13 24.78 -0.43
N GLN A 101 15.28 23.77 0.42
CA GLN A 101 14.87 23.87 1.80
C GLN A 101 15.71 22.99 2.71
N VAL A 102 15.72 23.34 3.98
CA VAL A 102 16.27 22.50 5.04
C VAL A 102 15.12 21.82 5.76
N VAL A 103 15.13 20.49 5.77
CA VAL A 103 14.08 19.65 6.36
C VAL A 103 14.70 18.55 7.22
N CYS A 104 13.90 17.98 8.12
CA CYS A 104 14.26 16.73 8.79
C CYS A 104 13.52 15.58 8.11
N VAL A 105 14.27 14.69 7.46
CA VAL A 105 13.71 13.53 6.74
C VAL A 105 14.03 12.27 7.56
N HIS A 106 13.01 11.61 8.11
CA HIS A 106 13.17 10.43 8.97
C HIS A 106 12.10 9.39 8.66
N THR A 107 12.33 8.15 9.11
CA THR A 107 11.36 7.06 8.99
C THR A 107 10.13 7.39 9.84
N GLU A 108 8.94 7.16 9.32
CA GLU A 108 7.70 7.27 10.08
C GLU A 108 7.75 6.37 11.33
N GLY A 109 7.37 6.94 12.47
CA GLY A 109 7.43 6.27 13.76
C GLY A 109 8.84 6.12 14.35
N ASP A 110 9.89 6.70 13.77
CA ASP A 110 11.20 6.87 14.42
C ASP A 110 11.33 8.29 15.01
N PRO A 111 12.01 8.48 16.15
CA PRO A 111 12.35 9.81 16.62
C PRO A 111 13.41 10.46 15.69
N PRO A 112 13.23 11.72 15.29
CA PRO A 112 14.16 12.40 14.37
C PRO A 112 15.54 12.57 14.99
N LYS A 113 16.60 12.28 14.23
CA LYS A 113 18.00 12.43 14.66
C LYS A 113 18.67 13.64 14.05
N ARG A 114 19.82 14.03 14.61
CA ARG A 114 20.63 15.12 14.09
C ARG A 114 21.13 14.84 12.65
N GLU A 115 21.42 13.59 12.33
CA GLU A 115 21.85 13.17 10.99
C GLU A 115 20.71 13.19 9.95
N ASP A 116 19.46 13.25 10.39
CA ASP A 116 18.28 13.31 9.50
C ASP A 116 18.03 14.70 8.93
N LEU A 117 18.79 15.68 9.41
CA LEU A 117 18.83 16.99 8.80
C LEU A 117 19.25 16.88 7.34
N THR A 118 18.46 17.44 6.43
CA THR A 118 18.66 17.30 4.99
C THR A 118 18.50 18.65 4.32
N LEU A 119 19.54 19.08 3.58
CA LEU A 119 19.40 20.14 2.58
C LEU A 119 18.79 19.48 1.35
N ASN A 120 17.50 19.75 1.13
CA ASN A 120 16.71 19.17 0.06
C ASN A 120 16.56 20.19 -1.06
N ILE A 121 17.10 19.85 -2.23
CA ILE A 121 17.04 20.62 -3.45
C ILE A 121 16.25 19.81 -4.47
N ARG A 122 15.21 20.39 -5.06
CA ARG A 122 14.47 19.76 -6.16
C ARG A 122 14.64 20.55 -7.43
N GLY A 123 14.83 19.86 -8.55
CA GLY A 123 14.96 20.50 -9.85
C GLY A 123 14.80 19.54 -11.02
N ASP A 124 14.73 20.08 -12.23
CA ASP A 124 14.72 19.25 -13.44
C ASP A 124 16.14 18.76 -13.74
N LEU A 125 16.40 17.48 -13.44
CA LEU A 125 17.70 16.84 -13.68
C LEU A 125 17.84 16.34 -15.13
N SER A 126 16.77 16.36 -15.93
CA SER A 126 16.82 15.92 -17.34
C SER A 126 17.68 16.84 -18.21
N ALA A 127 17.79 18.11 -17.81
CA ALA A 127 18.69 19.10 -18.40
C ALA A 127 19.87 19.38 -17.45
N ARG A 128 21.05 19.61 -18.03
CA ARG A 128 22.22 20.16 -17.30
C ARG A 128 22.74 19.28 -16.15
N HIS A 129 22.64 17.95 -16.28
CA HIS A 129 23.11 16.96 -15.29
C HIS A 129 24.53 17.24 -14.76
N SER A 130 25.48 17.61 -15.62
CA SER A 130 26.86 17.94 -15.23
C SER A 130 26.96 19.15 -14.29
N GLN A 131 26.07 20.13 -14.46
CA GLN A 131 26.03 21.34 -13.63
C GLN A 131 25.40 21.05 -12.26
N TRP A 132 24.36 20.21 -12.22
CA TRP A 132 23.80 19.70 -10.97
C TRP A 132 24.84 18.89 -10.16
N MET A 133 25.64 18.06 -10.83
CA MET A 133 26.76 17.33 -10.22
C MET A 133 27.82 18.29 -9.66
N SER A 134 28.23 19.30 -10.46
CA SER A 134 29.19 20.32 -10.01
C SER A 134 28.68 21.10 -8.80
N MET A 135 27.36 21.37 -8.74
CA MET A 135 26.75 22.00 -7.58
C MET A 135 26.81 21.09 -6.35
N LEU A 136 26.47 19.80 -6.49
CA LEU A 136 26.55 18.84 -5.38
C LEU A 136 27.96 18.79 -4.79
N ASP A 137 29.00 18.64 -5.63
CA ASP A 137 30.38 18.61 -5.18
C ASP A 137 30.78 19.90 -4.42
N THR A 138 30.31 21.05 -4.92
CA THR A 138 30.56 22.34 -4.27
C THR A 138 29.86 22.43 -2.91
N LEU A 139 28.60 22.01 -2.83
CA LEU A 139 27.83 22.00 -1.59
C LEU A 139 28.46 21.07 -0.56
N ILE A 140 28.92 19.89 -0.95
CA ILE A 140 29.63 18.97 -0.07
C ILE A 140 30.86 19.66 0.52
N GLN A 141 31.72 20.25 -0.32
CA GLN A 141 32.96 20.87 0.15
C GLN A 141 32.69 22.06 1.09
N VAL A 142 31.79 22.96 0.70
CA VAL A 142 31.53 24.20 1.43
C VAL A 142 30.77 23.92 2.73
N LEU A 143 29.71 23.12 2.68
CA LEU A 143 28.86 22.90 3.85
C LEU A 143 29.57 22.05 4.90
N LEU A 144 30.36 21.04 4.51
CA LEU A 144 31.20 20.30 5.46
C LEU A 144 32.20 21.22 6.16
N GLY A 145 32.82 22.16 5.42
CA GLY A 145 33.71 23.18 5.98
C GLY A 145 33.02 24.12 6.99
N MET A 146 31.71 24.31 6.87
CA MET A 146 30.89 25.14 7.77
C MET A 146 30.32 24.35 8.97
N GLY A 147 30.65 23.07 9.11
CA GLY A 147 30.15 22.22 10.18
C GLY A 147 28.77 21.61 9.89
N TRP A 148 28.36 21.51 8.62
CA TRP A 148 27.17 20.75 8.23
C TRP A 148 27.36 19.27 8.56
N PHE A 149 26.38 18.70 9.25
CA PHE A 149 26.40 17.32 9.74
C PHE A 149 25.26 16.47 9.15
N GLY A 150 24.38 17.08 8.36
CA GLY A 150 23.25 16.45 7.72
C GLY A 150 23.54 15.93 6.31
N ARG A 151 22.50 15.47 5.62
CA ARG A 151 22.50 15.03 4.22
C ARG A 151 22.36 16.22 3.26
N ILE A 152 22.81 16.01 2.02
CA ILE A 152 22.59 16.93 0.89
C ILE A 152 21.97 16.12 -0.24
N GLU A 153 20.76 16.47 -0.62
CA GLU A 153 19.98 15.72 -1.61
C GLU A 153 19.51 16.64 -2.73
N ILE A 154 19.88 16.30 -3.97
CA ILE A 154 19.36 16.93 -5.18
C ILE A 154 18.44 15.91 -5.88
N ILE A 155 17.14 16.18 -5.87
CA ILE A 155 16.09 15.27 -6.31
C ILE A 155 15.47 15.79 -7.61
N ASP A 156 15.22 14.89 -8.57
CA ASP A 156 14.46 15.25 -9.77
C ASP A 156 13.03 15.67 -9.39
N ASN A 157 12.50 16.74 -9.96
CA ASN A 157 11.10 17.15 -9.77
C ASN A 157 10.09 16.02 -10.08
N ARG A 158 10.46 15.10 -10.96
CA ARG A 158 9.66 13.93 -11.36
C ARG A 158 9.77 12.77 -10.35
N ALA A 159 10.78 12.78 -9.48
CA ALA A 159 11.02 11.78 -8.45
C ALA A 159 10.31 12.17 -7.14
N THR A 160 8.98 12.11 -7.16
CA THR A 160 8.13 12.49 -6.02
C THR A 160 8.21 11.47 -4.88
N GLU A 161 8.04 10.16 -5.19
CA GLU A 161 8.05 9.04 -4.24
C GLU A 161 8.48 7.71 -4.89
N ILE A 162 9.00 6.77 -4.10
CA ILE A 162 9.25 5.40 -4.57
C ILE A 162 7.90 4.70 -4.80
N LYS A 163 7.72 4.19 -6.02
CA LYS A 163 6.53 3.47 -6.47
C LYS A 163 6.77 1.96 -6.44
N SER A 164 5.66 1.24 -6.43
CA SER A 164 5.61 -0.21 -6.60
C SER A 164 5.29 -0.55 -8.06
N PHE A 165 6.06 -1.46 -8.64
CA PHE A 165 5.87 -1.99 -9.98
C PHE A 165 5.73 -3.52 -9.95
N PRO A 166 5.19 -4.12 -11.02
CA PRO A 166 5.15 -5.58 -11.18
C PRO A 166 6.52 -6.25 -10.89
N PRO A 167 6.63 -7.24 -9.99
CA PRO A 167 7.90 -7.88 -9.66
C PRO A 167 8.57 -8.63 -10.83
N LYS A 168 9.75 -8.14 -11.21
CA LYS A 168 10.70 -8.71 -12.20
C LYS A 168 11.81 -9.51 -11.51
N LEU A 169 11.44 -10.57 -10.79
CA LEU A 169 12.42 -11.38 -10.03
C LEU A 169 13.38 -12.16 -10.94
N PRO A 170 14.68 -12.25 -10.60
CA PRO A 170 15.62 -13.14 -11.26
C PRO A 170 15.19 -14.61 -11.22
N GLN A 171 15.52 -15.39 -12.25
CA GLN A 171 15.11 -16.80 -12.35
C GLN A 171 15.60 -17.66 -11.17
N GLN A 172 16.80 -17.36 -10.66
CA GLN A 172 17.35 -18.02 -9.48
C GLN A 172 16.52 -17.73 -8.22
N ALA A 173 16.02 -16.50 -8.05
CA ALA A 173 15.15 -16.13 -6.93
C ALA A 173 13.80 -16.84 -7.00
N ILE A 174 13.23 -16.98 -8.21
CA ILE A 174 11.98 -17.72 -8.43
C ILE A 174 12.17 -19.20 -8.07
N ALA A 175 13.25 -19.82 -8.54
CA ALA A 175 13.52 -21.24 -8.28
C ALA A 175 13.78 -21.57 -6.80
N ASN A 176 14.33 -20.61 -6.04
CA ASN A 176 14.68 -20.81 -4.63
C ASN A 176 13.73 -20.09 -3.67
N TRP A 177 12.53 -19.72 -4.12
CA TRP A 177 11.65 -18.83 -3.36
C TRP A 177 11.33 -19.36 -1.95
N GLU A 178 10.98 -20.64 -1.79
CA GLU A 178 10.65 -21.20 -0.48
C GLU A 178 11.83 -21.12 0.49
N PHE A 179 13.03 -21.44 0.01
CA PHE A 179 14.27 -21.30 0.79
C PHE A 179 14.55 -19.84 1.16
N LEU A 180 14.37 -18.91 0.22
CA LEU A 180 14.53 -17.48 0.47
C LEU A 180 13.53 -16.99 1.52
N LEU A 181 12.27 -17.35 1.37
CA LEU A 181 11.20 -16.96 2.28
C LEU A 181 11.46 -17.48 3.69
N SER A 182 11.74 -18.77 3.84
CA SER A 182 12.09 -19.36 5.14
C SER A 182 13.34 -18.72 5.73
N GLY A 183 14.35 -18.42 4.90
CA GLY A 183 15.57 -17.76 5.33
C GLY A 183 15.36 -16.33 5.81
N VAL A 184 14.46 -15.57 5.17
CA VAL A 184 14.05 -14.22 5.60
C VAL A 184 13.26 -14.30 6.91
N ILE A 185 12.25 -15.18 6.98
CA ILE A 185 11.43 -15.36 8.18
C ILE A 185 12.28 -15.72 9.40
N GLN A 186 13.17 -16.70 9.27
CA GLN A 186 14.05 -17.14 10.36
C GLN A 186 14.92 -16.01 10.90
N ARG A 187 15.46 -15.16 10.00
CA ARG A 187 16.30 -14.01 10.38
C ARG A 187 15.49 -12.90 11.04
N LEU A 188 14.24 -12.68 10.61
CA LEU A 188 13.34 -11.74 11.29
C LEU A 188 12.99 -12.22 12.69
N GLU A 189 12.67 -13.51 12.83
CA GLU A 189 12.33 -14.13 14.11
C GLU A 189 13.52 -14.16 15.08
N SER A 190 14.74 -14.41 14.60
CA SER A 190 15.95 -14.36 15.43
C SER A 190 16.22 -12.97 16.02
N HIS A 191 15.68 -11.92 15.39
CA HIS A 191 15.77 -10.53 15.86
C HIS A 191 14.49 -10.08 16.60
N GLN A 192 13.57 -10.99 16.92
CA GLN A 192 12.30 -10.68 17.59
C GLN A 192 11.47 -9.65 16.80
N LEU A 193 11.49 -9.76 15.47
CA LEU A 193 10.68 -8.96 14.55
C LEU A 193 9.64 -9.86 13.88
N PRO A 194 8.45 -10.05 14.48
CA PRO A 194 7.37 -10.81 13.85
C PRO A 194 7.01 -10.18 12.51
N HIS A 195 7.12 -10.92 11.41
CA HIS A 195 6.68 -10.42 10.11
C HIS A 195 5.16 -10.40 10.03
N VAL A 196 4.58 -9.39 9.37
CA VAL A 196 3.16 -9.30 9.00
C VAL A 196 2.97 -9.75 7.55
N LEU A 197 3.87 -9.31 6.67
CA LEU A 197 3.77 -9.53 5.24
C LEU A 197 5.16 -9.60 4.64
N ILE A 198 5.42 -10.62 3.83
CA ILE A 198 6.64 -10.73 3.01
C ILE A 198 6.22 -11.02 1.58
N LEU A 199 6.56 -10.12 0.65
CA LEU A 199 6.23 -10.29 -0.76
C LEU A 199 7.30 -9.67 -1.68
N PRO A 200 7.43 -10.15 -2.92
CA PRO A 200 8.32 -9.55 -3.92
C PRO A 200 7.62 -8.43 -4.70
N MET A 201 8.31 -7.30 -4.90
CA MET A 201 7.89 -6.23 -5.81
C MET A 201 9.10 -5.65 -6.56
N ASN A 202 8.88 -4.95 -7.65
CA ASN A 202 9.88 -4.02 -8.16
C ASN A 202 9.69 -2.65 -7.51
N ARG A 203 10.76 -2.04 -7.03
CA ARG A 203 10.73 -0.75 -6.33
C ARG A 203 11.64 0.24 -7.02
N GLY A 204 11.12 1.43 -7.28
CA GLY A 204 11.84 2.53 -7.93
C GLY A 204 10.93 3.73 -8.14
N TYR A 205 11.40 4.85 -8.68
CA TYR A 205 10.47 5.94 -9.07
C TYR A 205 9.85 5.72 -10.45
N TRP A 206 10.53 4.93 -11.26
CA TRP A 206 10.21 4.64 -12.64
C TRP A 206 10.37 3.15 -12.84
N GLU A 207 9.59 2.60 -13.76
CA GLU A 207 9.55 1.17 -13.98
C GLU A 207 10.87 0.64 -14.58
N ASP A 208 11.49 1.42 -15.47
CA ASP A 208 12.71 1.10 -16.21
C ASP A 208 13.97 1.04 -15.32
N ILE A 209 14.00 1.82 -14.24
CA ILE A 209 15.08 1.79 -13.25
C ILE A 209 14.68 1.14 -11.92
N SER A 210 13.54 0.45 -11.88
CA SER A 210 13.08 -0.26 -10.69
C SER A 210 13.92 -1.51 -10.42
N VAL A 211 14.18 -1.80 -9.13
CA VAL A 211 14.96 -2.96 -8.70
C VAL A 211 14.10 -4.05 -8.06
N PRO A 212 14.38 -5.34 -8.31
CA PRO A 212 13.68 -6.44 -7.64
C PRO A 212 13.93 -6.41 -6.13
N THR A 213 12.87 -6.26 -5.36
CA THR A 213 12.90 -6.00 -3.92
C THR A 213 11.97 -6.95 -3.18
N ILE A 214 12.45 -7.51 -2.08
CA ILE A 214 11.62 -8.20 -1.08
C ILE A 214 11.14 -7.15 -0.10
N ILE A 215 9.83 -6.91 -0.07
CA ILE A 215 9.21 -6.10 0.96
C ILE A 215 8.91 -7.02 2.13
N ALA A 216 9.55 -6.75 3.27
CA ALA A 216 9.28 -7.41 4.55
C ALA A 216 8.70 -6.37 5.51
N ARG A 217 7.42 -6.53 5.84
CA ARG A 217 6.71 -5.71 6.82
C ARG A 217 6.68 -6.47 8.13
N VAL A 218 7.06 -5.83 9.22
CA VAL A 218 7.12 -6.43 10.57
C VAL A 218 6.29 -5.66 11.56
N GLN A 219 5.76 -6.34 12.58
CA GLN A 219 5.19 -5.69 13.75
C GLN A 219 6.32 -5.00 14.49
N LYS A 220 6.46 -3.69 14.28
CA LYS A 220 7.60 -2.92 14.80
C LYS A 220 7.57 -2.89 16.33
N GLY A 221 6.39 -2.77 16.93
CA GLY A 221 6.22 -2.71 18.39
C GLY A 221 7.19 -1.72 19.03
N ASN A 222 7.88 -2.17 20.09
CA ASN A 222 8.95 -1.42 20.77
C ASN A 222 10.37 -1.74 20.23
N ALA A 223 10.50 -2.37 19.06
CA ALA A 223 11.79 -2.75 18.52
C ALA A 223 12.65 -1.51 18.26
N SER A 224 13.90 -1.55 18.72
CA SER A 224 14.84 -0.45 18.53
C SER A 224 15.24 -0.30 17.07
N THR A 225 15.57 0.92 16.63
CA THR A 225 16.15 1.15 15.30
C THR A 225 17.42 0.31 15.07
N SER A 226 18.19 0.02 16.13
CA SER A 226 19.37 -0.86 16.03
C SER A 226 18.99 -2.29 15.64
N THR A 227 17.90 -2.82 16.22
CA THR A 227 17.38 -4.16 15.90
C THR A 227 16.93 -4.24 14.44
N MET A 228 16.17 -3.22 13.98
CA MET A 228 15.73 -3.12 12.59
C MET A 228 16.93 -3.05 11.62
N ASN A 229 17.95 -2.25 11.94
CA ASN A 229 19.14 -2.12 11.10
C ASN A 229 19.96 -3.41 11.04
N GLN A 230 20.14 -4.11 12.17
CA GLN A 230 20.83 -5.39 12.22
C GLN A 230 20.10 -6.45 11.39
N ALA A 231 18.78 -6.57 11.58
CA ALA A 231 17.96 -7.49 10.79
C ALA A 231 18.03 -7.13 9.30
N SER A 232 17.89 -5.86 8.95
CA SER A 232 17.98 -5.36 7.58
C SER A 232 19.31 -5.72 6.93
N GLN A 233 20.44 -5.50 7.62
CA GLN A 233 21.77 -5.83 7.11
C GLN A 233 21.91 -7.33 6.86
N VAL A 234 21.61 -8.16 7.86
CA VAL A 234 21.77 -9.63 7.77
C VAL A 234 20.89 -10.24 6.69
N ILE A 235 19.67 -9.71 6.50
CA ILE A 235 18.76 -10.17 5.46
C ILE A 235 19.21 -9.65 4.09
N SER A 236 19.66 -8.40 3.99
CA SER A 236 20.17 -7.83 2.73
C SER A 236 21.39 -8.61 2.23
N GLU A 237 22.33 -8.97 3.11
CA GLU A 237 23.48 -9.82 2.77
C GLU A 237 23.04 -11.19 2.26
N PHE A 238 22.01 -11.78 2.88
CA PHE A 238 21.42 -13.06 2.44
C PHE A 238 20.75 -12.96 1.05
N LEU A 239 20.04 -11.86 0.79
CA LEU A 239 19.31 -11.64 -0.47
C LEU A 239 20.22 -11.18 -1.62
N HIS A 240 21.36 -10.55 -1.32
CA HIS A 240 22.30 -10.02 -2.31
C HIS A 240 22.78 -11.10 -3.30
N GLY A 241 23.04 -12.32 -2.81
CA GLY A 241 23.45 -13.47 -3.63
C GLY A 241 22.40 -13.93 -4.67
N TYR A 242 21.18 -13.39 -4.60
CA TYR A 242 20.07 -13.69 -5.50
C TYR A 242 19.67 -12.49 -6.37
N GLY A 243 20.42 -11.38 -6.31
CA GLY A 243 20.10 -10.15 -7.02
C GLY A 243 18.83 -9.47 -6.52
N LEU A 244 18.55 -9.59 -5.21
CA LEU A 244 17.36 -9.03 -4.58
C LEU A 244 17.74 -7.97 -3.55
N HIS A 245 16.98 -6.89 -3.53
CA HIS A 245 17.03 -5.88 -2.48
C HIS A 245 16.05 -6.21 -1.35
N LEU A 246 16.25 -5.59 -0.19
CA LEU A 246 15.32 -5.68 0.94
C LEU A 246 14.73 -4.31 1.23
N GLU A 247 13.41 -4.28 1.40
CA GLU A 247 12.72 -3.19 2.06
C GLU A 247 12.10 -3.72 3.36
N LEU A 248 12.78 -3.49 4.48
CA LEU A 248 12.29 -3.85 5.80
C LEU A 248 11.62 -2.63 6.45
N THR A 249 10.35 -2.74 6.81
CA THR A 249 9.63 -1.65 7.45
C THR A 249 8.71 -2.14 8.56
N GLY A 250 8.20 -1.20 9.37
CA GLY A 250 7.08 -1.47 10.26
C GLY A 250 5.77 -1.77 9.51
N ASP A 251 4.77 -2.18 10.27
CA ASP A 251 3.39 -2.45 9.86
C ASP A 251 2.55 -1.19 9.63
N HIS A 252 3.10 -0.02 9.99
CA HIS A 252 2.54 1.28 9.60
C HIS A 252 2.46 1.38 8.08
N GLY A 253 1.23 1.49 7.57
CA GLY A 253 0.94 1.66 6.14
C GLY A 253 0.30 0.45 5.45
N LEU A 254 0.29 -0.73 6.07
CA LEU A 254 -0.56 -1.82 5.58
C LEU A 254 -2.02 -1.57 5.97
N TRP A 255 -2.92 -1.98 5.09
CA TRP A 255 -4.35 -1.85 5.30
C TRP A 255 -5.12 -3.08 4.80
N GLY A 256 -6.39 -3.12 5.16
CA GLY A 256 -7.25 -4.28 4.91
C GLY A 256 -6.84 -5.46 5.79
N LEU A 257 -6.73 -6.64 5.18
CA LEU A 257 -6.38 -7.90 5.87
C LEU A 257 -5.02 -7.85 6.60
N PHE A 258 -4.12 -6.98 6.15
CA PHE A 258 -2.72 -6.93 6.62
C PHE A 258 -2.43 -5.72 7.53
N GLY A 259 -3.41 -4.84 7.76
CA GLY A 259 -3.27 -3.69 8.64
C GLY A 259 -3.55 -4.02 10.10
N THR A 260 -2.95 -3.25 11.03
CA THR A 260 -3.36 -3.25 12.43
C THR A 260 -4.60 -2.39 12.62
N SER A 261 -5.39 -2.61 13.69
CA SER A 261 -6.46 -1.67 14.06
C SER A 261 -5.91 -0.24 14.09
N GLY A 262 -6.50 0.66 13.29
CA GLY A 262 -6.12 2.07 13.29
C GLY A 262 -4.99 2.49 12.34
N SER A 263 -4.50 1.63 11.44
CA SER A 263 -3.61 2.09 10.36
C SER A 263 -4.36 2.96 9.34
N GLN A 264 -4.59 4.23 9.69
CA GLN A 264 -4.97 5.26 8.72
C GLN A 264 -3.80 5.46 7.74
N PRO A 265 -4.04 5.41 6.42
CA PRO A 265 -3.00 5.75 5.45
C PRO A 265 -2.61 7.22 5.62
N VAL A 266 -1.35 7.54 5.31
CA VAL A 266 -0.87 8.92 5.36
C VAL A 266 -1.66 9.76 4.34
N PRO A 267 -2.29 10.89 4.72
CA PRO A 267 -3.27 11.62 3.89
C PRO A 267 -2.75 12.24 2.58
N ARG A 268 -1.52 11.95 2.14
CA ARG A 268 -0.85 12.71 1.07
C ARG A 268 -0.99 12.14 -0.34
N LEU A 269 -1.47 10.91 -0.53
CA LEU A 269 -1.44 10.24 -1.85
C LEU A 269 -2.79 9.91 -2.47
N ALA A 270 -3.83 9.81 -1.67
CA ALA A 270 -5.18 9.75 -2.20
C ALA A 270 -5.71 11.18 -2.24
N THR A 271 -6.09 11.67 -3.41
CA THR A 271 -7.24 12.57 -3.49
C THR A 271 -8.43 11.77 -2.98
N GLU A 272 -8.52 11.61 -1.66
CA GLU A 272 -9.60 10.93 -0.98
C GLU A 272 -10.85 11.75 -1.29
N SER A 273 -11.63 11.33 -2.28
CA SER A 273 -13.05 11.63 -2.22
C SER A 273 -13.55 10.80 -1.03
N GLY A 274 -13.46 11.36 0.18
CA GLY A 274 -13.73 10.68 1.45
C GLY A 274 -15.16 10.14 1.60
N THR A 275 -15.95 10.15 0.53
CA THR A 275 -17.26 9.53 0.36
C THR A 275 -17.50 9.30 -1.14
N LEU A 276 -18.46 8.44 -1.51
CA LEU A 276 -18.97 8.30 -2.89
C LEU A 276 -19.67 9.56 -3.44
N GLY A 277 -19.60 10.69 -2.73
CA GLY A 277 -20.28 11.92 -3.07
C GLY A 277 -21.80 11.82 -2.90
N TRP A 278 -22.41 12.98 -2.76
CA TRP A 278 -23.84 13.20 -2.84
C TRP A 278 -24.27 13.40 -4.31
N PRO A 279 -25.47 12.96 -4.79
CA PRO A 279 -26.59 12.33 -4.07
C PRO A 279 -26.47 10.84 -3.84
N PHE A 280 -27.31 10.32 -2.93
CA PHE A 280 -27.76 8.93 -2.99
C PHE A 280 -28.45 8.71 -4.34
N ASN A 281 -27.65 8.44 -5.36
CA ASN A 281 -28.15 8.00 -6.64
C ASN A 281 -28.84 6.62 -6.43
N ARG A 282 -29.74 6.23 -7.33
CA ARG A 282 -30.38 4.91 -7.38
C ARG A 282 -29.40 3.71 -7.37
N GLY A 283 -28.11 3.96 -7.47
CA GLY A 283 -26.98 3.05 -7.58
C GLY A 283 -26.18 2.81 -6.30
N TYR A 284 -26.72 3.12 -5.11
CA TYR A 284 -26.18 2.56 -3.85
C TYR A 284 -26.44 1.05 -3.72
N ASN A 285 -27.03 0.42 -4.73
CA ASN A 285 -27.07 -1.05 -4.88
C ASN A 285 -26.17 -1.50 -6.06
N ASN A 286 -25.22 -0.66 -6.50
CA ASN A 286 -24.25 -0.98 -7.55
C ASN A 286 -22.88 -1.30 -6.95
N MET A 287 -22.04 -1.96 -7.73
CA MET A 287 -20.65 -2.27 -7.35
C MET A 287 -19.87 -1.07 -6.82
N GLY A 288 -19.04 -1.30 -5.80
CA GLY A 288 -18.10 -0.31 -5.28
C GLY A 288 -18.63 0.56 -4.14
N MET A 289 -19.76 0.17 -3.54
CA MET A 289 -20.34 0.94 -2.42
C MET A 289 -19.69 0.63 -1.07
N SER A 290 -19.88 1.54 -0.13
CA SER A 290 -19.64 1.32 1.29
C SER A 290 -20.42 0.17 1.91
N VAL A 291 -19.77 -0.60 2.77
CA VAL A 291 -20.43 -1.53 3.70
C VAL A 291 -19.77 -1.50 5.06
N ALA A 292 -20.57 -1.58 6.11
CA ALA A 292 -20.12 -1.81 7.48
C ALA A 292 -21.15 -2.63 8.25
N ARG A 293 -20.77 -3.19 9.39
CA ARG A 293 -21.79 -3.64 10.37
C ARG A 293 -22.49 -2.42 10.96
N LYS A 294 -23.79 -2.54 11.24
CA LYS A 294 -24.59 -1.42 11.74
C LYS A 294 -24.06 -0.86 13.06
N GLU A 295 -23.56 -1.75 13.89
CA GLU A 295 -23.05 -1.47 15.22
C GLU A 295 -21.55 -1.11 15.27
N VAL A 296 -20.77 -1.33 14.20
CA VAL A 296 -19.32 -1.03 14.19
C VAL A 296 -19.05 0.11 13.21
N ALA A 297 -18.93 1.34 13.73
CA ALA A 297 -18.79 2.53 12.90
C ALA A 297 -17.41 2.62 12.23
N ASP A 298 -16.34 2.31 12.96
CA ASP A 298 -14.96 2.58 12.52
C ASP A 298 -14.40 1.56 11.52
N TRP A 299 -15.21 0.56 11.15
CA TRP A 299 -14.80 -0.48 10.24
C TRP A 299 -15.75 -0.60 9.06
N SER A 300 -15.27 -0.12 7.92
CA SER A 300 -15.99 -0.16 6.67
C SER A 300 -15.11 -0.70 5.55
N GLY A 301 -15.76 -1.33 4.59
CA GLY A 301 -15.16 -1.82 3.37
C GLY A 301 -16.05 -1.50 2.18
N THR A 302 -15.85 -2.27 1.12
CA THR A 302 -16.58 -2.17 -0.13
C THR A 302 -17.44 -3.41 -0.35
N ILE A 303 -18.71 -3.25 -0.72
CA ILE A 303 -19.43 -4.29 -1.44
C ILE A 303 -19.01 -4.22 -2.89
N GLY A 304 -18.21 -5.21 -3.29
CA GLY A 304 -17.63 -5.26 -4.63
C GLY A 304 -18.67 -5.57 -5.69
N GLY A 305 -19.69 -6.36 -5.36
CA GLY A 305 -20.76 -6.76 -6.26
C GLY A 305 -21.68 -7.82 -5.67
N TYR A 306 -22.50 -8.41 -6.54
CA TYR A 306 -23.60 -9.30 -6.20
C TYR A 306 -23.49 -10.65 -6.91
N LEU A 307 -23.88 -11.69 -6.20
CA LEU A 307 -24.21 -13.00 -6.74
C LEU A 307 -25.71 -13.26 -6.58
N GLU A 308 -26.19 -14.28 -7.26
CA GLU A 308 -27.55 -14.80 -7.17
C GLU A 308 -27.51 -16.28 -6.80
N TYR A 309 -28.40 -16.68 -5.88
CA TYR A 309 -28.66 -18.07 -5.53
C TYR A 309 -30.16 -18.26 -5.30
N ASP A 310 -30.78 -19.17 -6.04
CA ASP A 310 -32.23 -19.49 -5.91
C ASP A 310 -33.14 -18.25 -5.96
N GLY A 311 -32.78 -17.24 -6.76
CA GLY A 311 -33.51 -15.96 -6.88
C GLY A 311 -33.23 -14.95 -5.75
N HIS A 312 -32.36 -15.27 -4.79
CA HIS A 312 -31.90 -14.35 -3.75
C HIS A 312 -30.63 -13.62 -4.19
N ALA A 313 -30.58 -12.30 -3.95
CA ALA A 313 -29.38 -11.50 -4.17
C ALA A 313 -28.44 -11.57 -2.97
N LEU A 314 -27.16 -11.82 -3.24
CA LEU A 314 -26.10 -11.99 -2.25
C LEU A 314 -24.99 -10.96 -2.51
N GLY A 315 -24.78 -10.01 -1.60
CA GLY A 315 -23.65 -9.07 -1.68
C GLY A 315 -22.35 -9.74 -1.27
N ILE A 316 -21.23 -9.41 -1.92
CA ILE A 316 -19.89 -9.89 -1.53
C ILE A 316 -19.03 -8.74 -1.00
N THR A 317 -18.36 -8.98 0.12
CA THR A 317 -17.26 -8.16 0.66
C THR A 317 -16.16 -9.05 1.27
N CYS A 318 -15.21 -8.48 2.01
CA CYS A 318 -14.15 -9.21 2.69
C CYS A 318 -14.57 -9.71 4.09
N HIS A 319 -14.01 -10.84 4.53
CA HIS A 319 -14.22 -11.34 5.89
C HIS A 319 -13.62 -10.39 6.94
N HIS A 320 -12.43 -9.85 6.64
CA HIS A 320 -11.80 -8.82 7.46
C HIS A 320 -12.54 -7.47 7.40
N VAL A 321 -13.71 -7.34 6.78
CA VAL A 321 -14.55 -6.13 6.96
C VAL A 321 -15.61 -6.36 8.03
N LEU A 322 -15.84 -7.62 8.46
CA LEU A 322 -16.92 -8.00 9.36
C LEU A 322 -16.49 -8.74 10.64
N ARG A 323 -15.28 -9.33 10.67
CA ARG A 323 -14.66 -10.04 11.81
C ARG A 323 -14.54 -9.30 13.16
N LYS A 324 -14.49 -7.96 13.19
CA LYS A 324 -14.31 -7.17 14.42
C LYS A 324 -15.64 -6.67 14.95
N GLY A 325 -15.82 -6.80 16.27
CA GLY A 325 -16.98 -6.35 17.00
C GLY A 325 -16.86 -4.91 17.51
N LEU A 326 -17.84 -4.50 18.32
CA LEU A 326 -18.00 -3.14 18.88
C LEU A 326 -16.75 -2.55 19.57
N ASN A 327 -15.90 -3.40 20.15
CA ASN A 327 -14.70 -2.99 20.90
C ASN A 327 -13.41 -3.38 20.16
N GLU A 328 -13.47 -3.51 18.83
CA GLU A 328 -12.37 -3.99 17.97
C GLU A 328 -11.86 -5.41 18.25
N GLN A 329 -12.50 -6.15 19.17
CA GLN A 329 -12.19 -7.54 19.45
C GLN A 329 -12.73 -8.45 18.35
N VAL A 330 -12.05 -9.58 18.12
CA VAL A 330 -12.57 -10.66 17.26
C VAL A 330 -13.92 -11.10 17.79
N ASP A 331 -14.94 -11.12 16.94
CA ASP A 331 -16.23 -11.66 17.33
C ASP A 331 -16.13 -13.17 17.57
N LEU A 332 -16.52 -13.60 18.76
CA LEU A 332 -16.53 -15.01 19.15
C LEU A 332 -17.51 -15.86 18.32
N ASP A 333 -18.47 -15.22 17.63
CA ASP A 333 -19.41 -15.88 16.73
C ASP A 333 -18.75 -16.32 15.41
N ILE A 334 -17.55 -15.81 15.08
CA ILE A 334 -16.75 -16.32 13.96
C ILE A 334 -15.53 -17.06 14.49
N ASP A 335 -15.49 -18.36 14.23
CA ASP A 335 -14.30 -19.17 14.42
C ASP A 335 -13.28 -19.00 13.28
N ASP A 336 -12.13 -19.66 13.44
CA ASP A 336 -11.06 -19.67 12.44
C ASP A 336 -11.41 -20.46 11.15
N ALA A 337 -12.60 -21.04 11.04
CA ALA A 337 -13.10 -21.71 9.84
C ALA A 337 -14.15 -20.89 9.08
N GLY A 338 -14.69 -19.85 9.72
CA GLY A 338 -15.73 -18.95 9.22
C GLY A 338 -17.10 -19.26 9.82
N GLY A 339 -17.96 -18.24 9.89
CA GLY A 339 -19.31 -18.36 10.41
C GLY A 339 -20.37 -18.60 9.32
N LYS A 340 -21.55 -19.11 9.72
CA LYS A 340 -22.75 -19.23 8.88
C LYS A 340 -23.98 -18.66 9.59
N ASN A 341 -24.89 -18.07 8.83
CA ASN A 341 -26.14 -17.46 9.29
C ASN A 341 -25.92 -16.49 10.47
N LEU A 342 -24.95 -15.60 10.32
CA LEU A 342 -24.61 -14.64 11.34
C LEU A 342 -25.71 -13.58 11.39
N LEU A 343 -26.23 -13.30 12.59
CA LEU A 343 -27.30 -12.31 12.81
C LEU A 343 -26.80 -10.87 12.77
N TRP A 344 -25.67 -10.63 12.12
CA TRP A 344 -25.05 -9.33 12.00
C TRP A 344 -25.68 -8.55 10.87
N LYS A 345 -26.10 -7.33 11.17
CA LYS A 345 -26.79 -6.46 10.21
C LYS A 345 -25.78 -5.58 9.52
N CYS A 346 -25.66 -5.74 8.21
CA CYS A 346 -24.87 -4.83 7.38
C CYS A 346 -25.68 -3.59 7.04
N GLN A 347 -24.97 -2.47 6.94
CA GLN A 347 -25.53 -1.21 6.50
C GLN A 347 -24.75 -0.62 5.32
N SER A 348 -25.47 0.09 4.46
CA SER A 348 -24.94 0.88 3.36
C SER A 348 -25.85 2.11 3.18
N PRO A 349 -25.31 3.34 3.12
CA PRO A 349 -23.91 3.71 3.43
C PRO A 349 -23.48 3.33 4.86
N SER A 350 -22.18 3.25 5.11
CA SER A 350 -21.65 3.08 6.48
C SER A 350 -22.00 4.28 7.35
N ALA A 351 -22.00 4.10 8.67
CA ALA A 351 -22.22 5.20 9.62
C ALA A 351 -21.23 6.36 9.42
N VAL A 352 -19.97 6.05 9.08
CA VAL A 352 -18.93 7.04 8.78
C VAL A 352 -19.32 7.87 7.56
N ASP A 353 -19.78 7.24 6.48
CA ASP A 353 -20.23 7.98 5.29
C ASP A 353 -21.44 8.85 5.60
N VAL A 354 -22.43 8.31 6.32
CA VAL A 354 -23.61 9.08 6.73
C VAL A 354 -23.18 10.31 7.51
N GLN A 355 -22.27 10.15 8.48
CA GLN A 355 -21.80 11.25 9.31
C GLN A 355 -21.01 12.29 8.50
N THR A 356 -20.10 11.84 7.62
CA THR A 356 -19.32 12.72 6.75
C THR A 356 -20.22 13.55 5.84
N ILE A 357 -21.21 12.92 5.19
CA ILE A 357 -22.18 13.60 4.32
C ILE A 357 -23.03 14.57 5.14
N LYS A 358 -23.51 14.16 6.32
CA LYS A 358 -24.28 15.04 7.21
C LYS A 358 -23.48 16.27 7.59
N THR A 359 -22.22 16.11 7.98
CA THR A 359 -21.33 17.22 8.34
C THR A 359 -21.08 18.14 7.15
N GLN A 360 -20.85 17.59 5.96
CA GLN A 360 -20.67 18.37 4.73
C GLN A 360 -21.92 19.19 4.37
N LEU A 361 -23.09 18.55 4.32
CA LEU A 361 -24.35 19.23 3.98
C LEU A 361 -24.76 20.25 5.04
N SER A 362 -24.59 19.92 6.33
CA SER A 362 -24.86 20.86 7.43
C SER A 362 -23.95 22.08 7.38
N GLY A 363 -22.71 21.93 6.90
CA GLY A 363 -21.76 23.03 6.68
C GLY A 363 -22.14 23.94 5.51
N GLN A 364 -22.90 23.43 4.53
CA GLN A 364 -23.40 24.20 3.38
C GLN A 364 -24.66 25.00 3.70
N ILE A 365 -25.36 24.67 4.81
CA ILE A 365 -26.55 25.38 5.27
C ILE A 365 -26.10 26.55 6.16
N PRO A 366 -26.25 27.82 5.72
CA PRO A 366 -25.81 28.98 6.48
C PRO A 366 -26.61 29.13 7.78
N ARG A 367 -25.95 29.51 8.88
CA ARG A 367 -26.61 29.79 10.16
C ARG A 367 -27.27 31.17 10.24
N SER A 368 -26.96 32.06 9.30
CA SER A 368 -27.45 33.45 9.27
C SER A 368 -27.91 33.82 7.86
N PRO A 369 -28.98 34.61 7.71
CA PRO A 369 -29.40 35.11 6.40
C PRO A 369 -28.33 36.04 5.81
N LEU A 370 -28.18 35.99 4.49
CA LEU A 370 -27.28 36.90 3.76
C LEU A 370 -27.69 38.37 4.00
N PRO A 371 -26.74 39.32 4.04
CA PRO A 371 -27.04 40.74 4.12
C PRO A 371 -27.96 41.19 2.99
N SER A 372 -28.99 41.98 3.31
CA SER A 372 -29.93 42.54 2.32
C SER A 372 -29.28 43.52 1.33
N THR A 373 -28.02 43.89 1.55
CA THR A 373 -27.21 44.74 0.68
C THR A 373 -26.65 44.02 -0.54
N LEU A 374 -26.75 42.69 -0.62
CA LEU A 374 -26.30 41.91 -1.76
C LEU A 374 -27.32 41.94 -2.92
N PRO A 375 -26.86 41.80 -4.18
CA PRO A 375 -27.75 41.66 -5.33
C PRO A 375 -28.77 40.52 -5.16
N ALA A 376 -30.03 40.77 -5.51
CA ALA A 376 -31.12 39.79 -5.38
C ALA A 376 -30.84 38.45 -6.07
N ALA A 377 -30.11 38.45 -7.19
CA ALA A 377 -29.71 37.23 -7.90
C ALA A 377 -28.77 36.34 -7.07
N ILE A 378 -27.86 36.93 -6.30
CA ILE A 378 -26.95 36.21 -5.40
C ILE A 378 -27.72 35.62 -4.22
N ILE A 379 -28.64 36.41 -3.64
CA ILE A 379 -29.52 35.96 -2.56
C ILE A 379 -30.36 34.77 -3.03
N ALA A 380 -30.97 34.85 -4.21
CA ALA A 380 -31.80 33.78 -4.78
C ALA A 380 -30.98 32.53 -5.17
N ALA A 381 -29.75 32.67 -5.66
CA ALA A 381 -28.86 31.55 -5.93
C ALA A 381 -28.49 30.82 -4.62
N HIS A 382 -28.09 31.57 -3.61
CA HIS A 382 -27.72 31.02 -2.31
C HIS A 382 -28.90 30.36 -1.57
N GLN A 383 -30.10 30.93 -1.68
CA GLN A 383 -31.32 30.31 -1.15
C GLN A 383 -31.62 28.97 -1.84
N ARG A 384 -31.43 28.87 -3.16
CA ARG A 384 -31.58 27.61 -3.88
C ARG A 384 -30.57 26.57 -3.42
N GLU A 385 -29.29 26.94 -3.30
CA GLU A 385 -28.23 26.03 -2.81
C GLU A 385 -28.52 25.56 -1.38
N THR A 386 -28.98 26.46 -0.50
CA THR A 386 -29.35 26.15 0.88
C THR A 386 -30.55 25.19 0.94
N GLN A 387 -31.60 25.48 0.16
CA GLN A 387 -32.79 24.63 0.09
C GLN A 387 -32.44 23.25 -0.46
N GLU A 388 -31.58 23.21 -1.48
CA GLU A 388 -31.09 21.97 -2.05
C GLU A 388 -30.30 21.18 -0.99
N ALA A 389 -29.34 21.80 -0.29
CA ALA A 389 -28.60 21.14 0.79
C ALA A 389 -29.51 20.62 1.92
N ALA A 390 -30.56 21.36 2.29
CA ALA A 390 -31.53 20.96 3.30
C ALA A 390 -32.37 19.74 2.85
N THR A 391 -32.90 19.75 1.62
CA THR A 391 -33.61 18.60 1.05
C THR A 391 -32.71 17.36 0.96
N LYS A 392 -31.44 17.57 0.60
CA LYS A 392 -30.43 16.51 0.57
C LYS A 392 -30.18 15.92 1.96
N LEU A 393 -30.04 16.77 2.98
CA LEU A 393 -29.84 16.34 4.36
C LEU A 393 -31.03 15.50 4.88
N GLU A 394 -32.26 15.92 4.60
CA GLU A 394 -33.47 15.16 4.96
C GLU A 394 -33.49 13.76 4.31
N GLN A 395 -33.03 13.66 3.06
CA GLN A 395 -32.89 12.37 2.37
C GLN A 395 -31.82 11.47 3.02
N VAL A 396 -30.72 12.02 3.57
CA VAL A 396 -29.74 11.27 4.38
C VAL A 396 -30.35 10.73 5.64
N GLU A 397 -31.09 11.58 6.34
CA GLU A 397 -31.65 11.23 7.64
C GLU A 397 -32.76 10.19 7.53
N SER A 398 -33.48 10.17 6.41
CA SER A 398 -34.55 9.22 6.13
C SER A 398 -34.11 7.94 5.42
N TYR A 399 -32.84 7.83 5.00
CA TYR A 399 -32.36 6.67 4.24
C TYR A 399 -32.35 5.39 5.09
N LYS A 400 -32.94 4.31 4.58
CA LYS A 400 -32.92 2.99 5.21
C LYS A 400 -31.56 2.34 4.99
N VAL A 401 -30.64 2.54 5.92
CA VAL A 401 -29.26 2.03 5.82
C VAL A 401 -29.15 0.50 5.88
N SER A 402 -30.16 -0.22 6.37
CA SER A 402 -30.10 -1.67 6.57
C SER A 402 -30.07 -2.44 5.25
N LEU A 403 -28.92 -3.01 4.93
CA LEU A 403 -28.68 -3.69 3.67
C LEU A 403 -29.13 -5.17 3.72
N GLY A 404 -28.78 -5.87 4.79
CA GLY A 404 -28.95 -7.32 4.87
C GLY A 404 -28.27 -7.93 6.10
N ASN A 405 -28.20 -9.26 6.14
CA ASN A 405 -27.51 -9.99 7.19
C ASN A 405 -26.31 -10.76 6.64
N VAL A 406 -25.29 -10.99 7.45
CA VAL A 406 -24.12 -11.77 7.02
C VAL A 406 -24.48 -13.26 6.97
N ALA A 407 -24.55 -13.81 5.76
CA ALA A 407 -24.92 -15.21 5.54
C ALA A 407 -23.76 -16.17 5.83
N ALA A 408 -22.54 -15.82 5.43
CA ALA A 408 -21.36 -16.65 5.69
C ALA A 408 -20.06 -15.87 5.53
N THR A 409 -18.98 -16.39 6.13
CA THR A 409 -17.62 -15.86 5.95
C THR A 409 -16.61 -16.97 5.66
N SER A 410 -15.48 -16.58 5.09
CA SER A 410 -14.38 -17.48 4.71
C SER A 410 -13.55 -18.03 5.87
N GLY A 411 -13.47 -17.30 6.98
CA GLY A 411 -12.61 -17.65 8.12
C GLY A 411 -11.12 -17.72 7.79
N TRP A 412 -10.64 -17.08 6.72
CA TRP A 412 -9.20 -17.08 6.41
C TRP A 412 -8.58 -18.47 6.18
N ARG A 413 -9.37 -19.38 5.62
CA ARG A 413 -8.86 -20.69 5.20
C ARG A 413 -7.95 -20.59 3.98
N ASN A 414 -6.94 -21.44 3.94
CA ASN A 414 -6.13 -21.67 2.75
C ASN A 414 -6.88 -22.60 1.79
N VAL A 415 -6.88 -22.25 0.51
CA VAL A 415 -7.48 -23.06 -0.55
C VAL A 415 -6.46 -23.30 -1.65
N PRO A 416 -6.30 -24.54 -2.13
CA PRO A 416 -5.42 -24.83 -3.24
C PRO A 416 -5.96 -24.21 -4.53
N LEU A 417 -5.17 -23.34 -5.17
CA LEU A 417 -5.38 -22.91 -6.53
C LEU A 417 -5.06 -24.10 -7.45
N GLN A 418 -6.07 -24.67 -8.10
CA GLN A 418 -5.87 -25.72 -9.11
C GLN A 418 -5.27 -25.12 -10.38
N ALA A 419 -3.97 -24.86 -10.34
CA ALA A 419 -3.17 -24.53 -11.50
C ALA A 419 -2.03 -25.54 -11.58
N GLN A 420 -2.20 -26.51 -12.48
CA GLN A 420 -1.19 -27.39 -13.09
C GLN A 420 -1.26 -28.89 -12.74
N PRO A 421 -1.12 -29.76 -13.76
CA PRO A 421 -1.05 -31.22 -13.57
C PRO A 421 0.37 -31.68 -13.17
N ARG A 422 0.60 -31.96 -11.87
CA ARG A 422 1.78 -32.62 -11.23
C ARG A 422 3.18 -31.99 -11.47
N PRO A 423 4.22 -32.23 -10.64
CA PRO A 423 4.27 -32.78 -9.27
C PRO A 423 4.58 -31.69 -8.23
N ALA A 424 4.32 -30.41 -8.52
CA ALA A 424 4.54 -29.32 -7.56
C ALA A 424 3.47 -29.35 -6.46
N PRO A 425 3.82 -29.00 -5.20
CA PRO A 425 2.83 -28.83 -4.14
C PRO A 425 1.78 -27.79 -4.57
N PRO A 426 0.50 -27.98 -4.19
CA PRO A 426 -0.57 -27.08 -4.58
C PRO A 426 -0.29 -25.67 -4.04
N VAL A 427 -0.43 -24.69 -4.91
CA VAL A 427 -0.31 -23.28 -4.52
C VAL A 427 -1.52 -22.93 -3.67
N GLU A 428 -1.32 -22.59 -2.40
CA GLU A 428 -2.40 -22.16 -1.53
C GLU A 428 -2.65 -20.66 -1.65
N MET A 429 -3.92 -20.26 -1.51
CA MET A 429 -4.37 -18.88 -1.39
C MET A 429 -5.21 -18.71 -0.13
N LEU A 430 -4.92 -17.66 0.63
CA LEU A 430 -5.71 -17.24 1.77
C LEU A 430 -7.07 -16.69 1.31
N MET A 431 -8.18 -17.29 1.74
CA MET A 431 -9.52 -16.81 1.40
C MET A 431 -9.99 -15.72 2.35
N ASP A 432 -10.41 -14.60 1.80
CA ASP A 432 -10.94 -13.47 2.57
C ASP A 432 -12.19 -12.89 1.90
N TRP A 433 -13.30 -13.57 2.12
CA TRP A 433 -14.61 -13.18 1.62
C TRP A 433 -15.69 -13.31 2.70
N ALA A 434 -16.74 -12.52 2.55
CA ALA A 434 -17.98 -12.61 3.28
C ALA A 434 -19.18 -12.40 2.35
N ILE A 435 -20.27 -13.11 2.63
CA ILE A 435 -21.54 -13.02 1.90
C ILE A 435 -22.56 -12.33 2.78
N VAL A 436 -23.26 -11.34 2.20
CA VAL A 436 -24.38 -10.64 2.80
C VAL A 436 -25.66 -11.06 2.08
N ASP A 437 -26.57 -11.71 2.79
CA ASP A 437 -27.94 -11.96 2.31
C ASP A 437 -28.69 -10.63 2.30
N MET A 438 -28.94 -10.12 1.08
CA MET A 438 -29.52 -8.81 0.87
C MET A 438 -30.98 -8.82 1.32
N SER A 439 -31.45 -7.73 1.92
CA SER A 439 -32.87 -7.62 2.25
C SER A 439 -33.69 -7.55 0.96
N PRO A 440 -34.91 -8.14 0.91
CA PRO A 440 -35.75 -8.14 -0.29
C PRO A 440 -36.03 -6.75 -0.89
N SER A 441 -36.01 -5.69 -0.05
CA SER A 441 -36.16 -4.31 -0.51
C SER A 441 -35.01 -3.82 -1.40
N HIS A 442 -33.85 -4.48 -1.38
CA HIS A 442 -32.67 -4.14 -2.17
C HIS A 442 -32.48 -5.04 -3.40
N TRP A 443 -33.13 -6.22 -3.46
CA TRP A 443 -32.93 -7.18 -4.55
C TRP A 443 -33.14 -6.61 -5.96
N PRO A 444 -34.22 -5.83 -6.25
CA PRO A 444 -34.44 -5.31 -7.60
C PRO A 444 -33.35 -4.33 -8.08
N GLN A 445 -32.49 -3.90 -7.17
CA GLN A 445 -31.46 -2.90 -7.41
C GLN A 445 -30.05 -3.52 -7.34
N SER A 446 -29.91 -4.78 -6.89
CA SER A 446 -28.65 -5.53 -6.79
C SER A 446 -28.15 -5.98 -8.16
N VAL A 447 -27.61 -5.03 -8.93
CA VAL A 447 -27.07 -5.26 -10.27
C VAL A 447 -25.59 -4.93 -10.27
N ASN A 448 -24.80 -5.79 -10.92
CA ASN A 448 -23.39 -5.53 -11.16
C ASN A 448 -23.22 -4.57 -12.33
N PHE A 449 -23.60 -3.31 -12.14
CA PHE A 449 -23.59 -2.30 -13.19
C PHE A 449 -22.38 -1.38 -13.07
N ILE A 450 -21.70 -1.16 -14.20
CA ILE A 450 -20.72 -0.10 -14.35
C ILE A 450 -21.24 0.87 -15.41
N GLY A 451 -21.46 2.11 -14.98
CA GLY A 451 -21.90 3.19 -15.87
C GLY A 451 -20.79 3.63 -16.82
N ASN A 452 -21.10 4.58 -17.70
CA ASN A 452 -20.14 5.20 -18.57
C ASN A 452 -19.08 5.95 -17.74
N VAL A 453 -17.91 5.35 -17.68
CA VAL A 453 -16.76 5.83 -16.92
C VAL A 453 -15.72 6.55 -17.79
N ALA A 454 -16.02 6.84 -19.07
CA ALA A 454 -15.07 7.50 -19.97
C ALA A 454 -14.53 8.82 -19.39
N GLY A 455 -15.42 9.61 -18.78
CA GLY A 455 -15.06 10.90 -18.18
C GLY A 455 -14.25 10.77 -16.90
N GLU A 456 -14.53 9.75 -16.07
CA GLU A 456 -13.80 9.47 -14.83
C GLU A 456 -12.41 8.90 -15.14
N LEU A 457 -12.31 7.99 -16.13
CA LEU A 457 -11.07 7.32 -16.53
C LEU A 457 -10.23 8.10 -17.55
N ALA A 458 -10.70 9.23 -18.08
CA ALA A 458 -9.98 9.99 -19.11
C ALA A 458 -8.56 10.39 -18.66
N GLN A 459 -8.33 10.52 -17.34
CA GLN A 459 -7.03 10.82 -16.78
C GLN A 459 -6.20 9.58 -16.43
N ASP A 460 -6.83 8.42 -16.26
CA ASP A 460 -6.19 7.18 -15.79
C ASP A 460 -5.94 6.15 -16.90
N MET A 461 -6.63 6.28 -18.05
CA MET A 461 -6.43 5.40 -19.19
C MET A 461 -5.18 5.78 -19.99
N ASN A 462 -4.23 4.84 -20.10
CA ASN A 462 -3.24 4.87 -21.17
C ASN A 462 -3.94 4.50 -22.50
N PRO A 463 -4.03 5.42 -23.48
CA PRO A 463 -4.75 5.17 -24.74
C PRO A 463 -4.22 3.99 -25.55
N ALA A 464 -2.98 3.56 -25.29
CA ALA A 464 -2.33 2.47 -26.04
C ALA A 464 -2.69 1.06 -25.53
N THR A 465 -3.20 0.90 -24.30
CA THR A 465 -3.38 -0.41 -23.65
C THR A 465 -4.78 -0.68 -23.12
N SER A 466 -5.67 0.31 -23.12
CA SER A 466 -7.00 0.19 -22.50
C SER A 466 -8.07 -0.15 -23.54
N HIS A 467 -8.46 -1.42 -23.58
CA HIS A 467 -9.58 -1.93 -24.38
C HIS A 467 -10.96 -1.73 -23.74
N TRP A 468 -11.06 -1.00 -22.63
CA TRP A 468 -12.34 -0.82 -21.94
C TRP A 468 -13.32 -0.07 -22.84
N THR A 469 -14.43 -0.74 -23.17
CA THR A 469 -15.52 -0.10 -23.90
C THR A 469 -16.23 0.84 -22.94
N CYS A 470 -16.02 2.15 -23.10
CA CYS A 470 -16.57 3.24 -22.29
C CYS A 470 -18.10 3.40 -22.39
N GLN A 471 -18.86 2.31 -22.30
CA GLN A 471 -20.31 2.27 -22.37
C GLN A 471 -20.86 1.67 -21.08
N ASP A 472 -22.10 2.03 -20.76
CA ASP A 472 -22.88 1.40 -19.70
C ASP A 472 -22.93 -0.12 -19.92
N PHE A 473 -22.52 -0.92 -18.95
CA PHE A 473 -22.64 -2.37 -19.05
C PHE A 473 -22.92 -3.04 -17.71
N VAL A 474 -23.54 -4.21 -17.82
CA VAL A 474 -23.76 -5.13 -16.69
C VAL A 474 -22.69 -6.21 -16.75
N VAL A 475 -21.97 -6.39 -15.66
CA VAL A 475 -20.95 -7.41 -15.47
C VAL A 475 -21.63 -8.76 -15.36
N GLN A 476 -21.39 -9.64 -16.34
CA GLN A 476 -22.07 -10.94 -16.46
C GLN A 476 -21.13 -12.14 -16.32
N THR A 477 -19.81 -11.92 -16.33
CA THR A 477 -18.83 -13.00 -16.41
C THR A 477 -17.70 -12.83 -15.40
N VAL A 478 -17.17 -13.97 -14.96
CA VAL A 478 -15.95 -14.08 -14.16
C VAL A 478 -14.86 -14.57 -15.08
N ALA A 479 -13.71 -13.89 -15.06
CA ALA A 479 -12.57 -14.27 -15.85
C ALA A 479 -12.07 -15.65 -15.41
N LYS A 480 -11.65 -16.48 -16.38
CA LYS A 480 -11.09 -17.80 -16.08
C LYS A 480 -9.76 -17.69 -15.34
N GLN A 481 -8.93 -16.73 -15.74
CA GLN A 481 -7.64 -16.39 -15.16
C GLN A 481 -7.24 -15.00 -15.65
N GLY A 482 -6.54 -14.25 -14.81
CA GLY A 482 -5.93 -13.00 -15.23
C GLY A 482 -4.60 -13.20 -15.96
N LEU A 483 -4.31 -12.29 -16.89
CA LEU A 483 -3.08 -12.26 -17.68
C LEU A 483 -2.13 -11.19 -17.14
N ASN A 484 -0.85 -11.55 -16.98
CA ASN A 484 0.17 -10.57 -16.59
C ASN A 484 0.22 -9.43 -17.63
N GLY A 485 0.29 -8.20 -17.14
CA GLY A 485 0.28 -6.98 -17.95
C GLY A 485 -1.11 -6.51 -18.37
N GLU A 486 -2.19 -7.21 -17.99
CA GLU A 486 -3.54 -6.75 -18.33
C GLU A 486 -3.96 -5.58 -17.45
N ALA A 487 -4.66 -4.62 -18.06
CA ALA A 487 -5.26 -3.52 -17.33
C ALA A 487 -6.38 -4.03 -16.42
N VAL A 488 -6.29 -3.65 -15.15
CA VAL A 488 -7.28 -3.94 -14.11
C VAL A 488 -8.00 -2.67 -13.73
N PHE A 489 -9.30 -2.77 -13.55
CA PHE A 489 -10.18 -1.69 -13.13
C PHE A 489 -10.88 -2.10 -11.84
N LYS A 490 -11.06 -1.18 -10.91
CA LYS A 490 -11.96 -1.41 -9.77
C LYS A 490 -12.68 -0.13 -9.43
N ARG A 491 -13.85 -0.27 -8.82
CA ARG A 491 -14.48 0.82 -8.07
C ARG A 491 -14.48 0.46 -6.61
N GLY A 492 -13.75 1.24 -5.80
CA GLY A 492 -13.73 1.11 -4.35
C GLY A 492 -14.33 2.34 -3.67
N ARG A 493 -14.73 2.18 -2.41
CA ARG A 493 -15.38 3.26 -1.66
C ARG A 493 -14.50 4.49 -1.44
N SER A 494 -13.17 4.31 -1.35
CA SER A 494 -12.24 5.34 -0.88
C SER A 494 -11.50 5.99 -2.03
N THR A 495 -11.06 5.19 -3.01
CA THR A 495 -10.37 5.72 -4.20
C THR A 495 -11.31 5.91 -5.38
N GLY A 496 -12.57 5.51 -5.27
CA GLY A 496 -13.50 5.54 -6.39
C GLY A 496 -13.08 4.57 -7.48
N LEU A 497 -13.25 4.97 -8.72
CA LEU A 497 -12.83 4.20 -9.88
C LEU A 497 -11.33 4.40 -10.13
N THR A 498 -10.58 3.31 -10.14
CA THR A 498 -9.13 3.33 -10.37
C THR A 498 -8.72 2.23 -11.33
N THR A 499 -7.52 2.36 -11.87
CA THR A 499 -6.92 1.34 -12.75
C THR A 499 -5.45 1.11 -12.42
N GLY A 500 -5.00 -0.10 -12.72
CA GLY A 500 -3.64 -0.56 -12.54
C GLY A 500 -3.34 -1.70 -13.50
N GLU A 501 -2.24 -2.38 -13.26
CA GLU A 501 -1.77 -3.49 -14.08
C GLU A 501 -1.70 -4.77 -13.24
N LEU A 502 -2.35 -5.83 -13.71
CA LEU A 502 -2.26 -7.13 -13.08
C LEU A 502 -0.87 -7.70 -13.35
N ASP A 503 -0.16 -8.07 -12.30
CA ASP A 503 1.04 -8.87 -12.46
C ASP A 503 0.74 -10.37 -12.28
N ARG A 504 1.78 -11.19 -12.15
CA ARG A 504 1.64 -12.60 -11.79
C ARG A 504 1.08 -12.80 -10.40
N LEU A 505 0.63 -14.03 -10.21
CA LEU A 505 0.45 -14.62 -8.90
C LEU A 505 1.79 -14.63 -8.15
N ALA A 506 1.98 -13.68 -7.25
CA ALA A 506 3.20 -13.54 -6.50
C ALA A 506 3.17 -14.44 -5.26
N PRO A 507 4.29 -15.11 -4.95
CA PRO A 507 4.45 -15.69 -3.63
C PRO A 507 4.38 -14.59 -2.56
N ALA A 508 3.64 -14.85 -1.50
CA ALA A 508 3.56 -13.97 -0.34
C ALA A 508 3.46 -14.83 0.92
N SER A 509 3.95 -14.31 2.03
CA SER A 509 3.71 -14.82 3.37
C SER A 509 2.95 -13.78 4.16
N PHE A 510 1.77 -14.15 4.65
CA PHE A 510 0.96 -13.31 5.54
C PHE A 510 1.01 -13.88 6.96
N ARG A 511 1.11 -13.01 7.96
CA ARG A 511 0.85 -13.32 9.37
C ARG A 511 -0.29 -12.43 9.81
N ILE A 512 -1.42 -13.05 10.11
CA ILE A 512 -2.65 -12.32 10.44
C ILE A 512 -2.78 -12.26 11.96
N PRO A 513 -3.02 -11.07 12.54
CA PRO A 513 -3.30 -10.95 13.96
C PRO A 513 -4.46 -11.85 14.40
N GLU A 514 -4.35 -12.44 15.59
CA GLU A 514 -5.40 -13.25 16.22
C GLU A 514 -5.77 -14.53 15.43
N VAL A 515 -4.94 -14.94 14.47
CA VAL A 515 -4.99 -16.26 13.83
C VAL A 515 -3.78 -17.04 14.33
N PRO A 516 -3.89 -18.35 14.59
CA PRO A 516 -2.72 -19.18 14.86
C PRO A 516 -1.63 -18.92 13.81
N GLN A 517 -0.43 -18.52 14.26
CA GLN A 517 0.61 -17.94 13.39
C GLN A 517 1.14 -18.94 12.36
N ARG A 518 0.44 -19.04 11.23
CA ARG A 518 0.83 -19.85 10.08
C ARG A 518 1.17 -18.90 8.94
N PRO A 519 2.22 -19.18 8.15
CA PRO A 519 2.42 -18.51 6.88
C PRO A 519 1.20 -18.80 6.00
N HIS A 520 0.50 -17.75 5.56
CA HIS A 520 -0.58 -17.87 4.59
C HIS A 520 -0.07 -17.44 3.21
N HIS A 521 -0.56 -18.07 2.14
CA HIS A 521 0.14 -18.10 0.86
C HIS A 521 -0.59 -17.30 -0.25
N ARG A 522 0.22 -16.84 -1.22
CA ARG A 522 -0.01 -16.19 -2.55
C ARG A 522 -1.23 -15.29 -2.80
N CYS A 523 -1.01 -14.23 -3.58
CA CYS A 523 -2.05 -13.33 -4.10
C CYS A 523 -1.65 -12.75 -5.47
N PHE A 524 -2.62 -12.29 -6.24
CA PHE A 524 -2.30 -11.41 -7.38
C PHE A 524 -1.94 -10.04 -6.87
N ILE A 525 -0.90 -9.47 -7.44
CA ILE A 525 -0.50 -8.08 -7.21
C ILE A 525 -1.08 -7.24 -8.34
N VAL A 526 -1.71 -6.13 -7.99
CA VAL A 526 -2.05 -5.08 -8.95
C VAL A 526 -1.20 -3.87 -8.64
N ALA A 527 -0.31 -3.54 -9.56
CA ALA A 527 0.53 -2.36 -9.44
C ALA A 527 -0.24 -1.12 -9.95
N PRO A 528 -0.13 0.03 -9.27
CA PRO A 528 -0.69 1.27 -9.78
C PRO A 528 0.10 1.77 -10.99
N TYR A 529 -0.56 2.50 -11.89
CA TYR A 529 0.17 3.25 -12.92
C TYR A 529 0.99 4.40 -12.30
N PRO A 530 2.03 4.91 -13.00
CA PRO A 530 2.84 6.01 -12.50
C PRO A 530 2.01 7.22 -12.06
N ASP A 531 2.30 7.71 -10.84
CA ASP A 531 1.65 8.88 -10.22
C ASP A 531 0.16 8.68 -9.89
N ARG A 532 -0.28 7.42 -9.81
CA ARG A 532 -1.64 7.03 -9.45
C ARG A 532 -1.63 6.13 -8.22
N VAL A 533 -2.81 5.96 -7.63
CA VAL A 533 -3.10 4.94 -6.63
C VAL A 533 -4.09 3.95 -7.22
N PHE A 534 -3.84 2.66 -7.05
CA PHE A 534 -4.82 1.64 -7.42
C PHE A 534 -5.80 1.44 -6.27
N ALA A 535 -5.35 1.31 -5.02
CA ALA A 535 -6.23 1.03 -3.90
C ALA A 535 -5.82 1.76 -2.61
N ALA A 536 -6.79 1.98 -1.71
CA ALA A 536 -6.57 2.53 -0.37
C ALA A 536 -7.45 1.84 0.69
N THR A 537 -7.18 2.15 1.97
CA THR A 537 -8.00 1.70 3.10
C THR A 537 -9.47 1.96 2.87
N GLY A 538 -10.28 0.92 3.06
CA GLY A 538 -11.72 0.92 2.78
C GLY A 538 -12.08 0.28 1.45
N ASP A 539 -11.19 0.26 0.45
CA ASP A 539 -11.47 -0.39 -0.83
C ASP A 539 -11.54 -1.92 -0.72
N SER A 540 -11.11 -2.51 0.39
CA SER A 540 -11.25 -3.94 0.69
C SER A 540 -12.65 -4.45 0.37
N GLY A 541 -12.74 -5.50 -0.42
CA GLY A 541 -13.99 -6.07 -0.92
C GLY A 541 -14.37 -5.61 -2.33
N SER A 542 -13.69 -4.60 -2.89
CA SER A 542 -13.90 -4.16 -4.28
C SER A 542 -13.62 -5.29 -5.26
N TRP A 543 -14.49 -5.45 -6.26
CA TRP A 543 -14.21 -6.32 -7.38
C TRP A 543 -13.23 -5.66 -8.35
N CYS A 544 -12.30 -6.45 -8.85
CA CYS A 544 -11.32 -6.07 -9.86
C CYS A 544 -11.76 -6.70 -11.20
N LEU A 545 -11.79 -5.89 -12.27
CA LEU A 545 -12.26 -6.29 -13.59
C LEU A 545 -11.15 -6.10 -14.63
N ASN A 546 -11.11 -6.93 -15.66
CA ASN A 546 -10.20 -6.75 -16.81
C ASN A 546 -10.79 -5.82 -17.87
N GLY A 547 -10.02 -5.49 -18.91
CA GLY A 547 -10.48 -4.67 -20.05
C GLY A 547 -11.77 -5.13 -20.75
N ASN A 548 -12.17 -6.39 -20.60
CA ASN A 548 -13.38 -6.97 -21.18
C ASN A 548 -14.62 -6.84 -20.25
N GLY A 549 -14.46 -6.24 -19.07
CA GLY A 549 -15.52 -6.15 -18.07
C GLY A 549 -15.77 -7.48 -17.32
N GLU A 550 -14.84 -8.43 -17.38
CA GLU A 550 -14.95 -9.69 -16.63
C GLU A 550 -14.35 -9.53 -15.23
N VAL A 551 -14.98 -10.13 -14.22
CA VAL A 551 -14.46 -10.08 -12.84
C VAL A 551 -13.24 -10.97 -12.69
N LEU A 552 -12.08 -10.36 -12.43
CA LEU A 552 -10.83 -11.04 -12.13
C LEU A 552 -10.78 -11.54 -10.69
N GLY A 553 -11.18 -10.70 -9.74
CA GLY A 553 -10.93 -10.97 -8.33
C GLY A 553 -11.55 -10.00 -7.35
N ILE A 554 -11.29 -10.25 -6.07
CA ILE A 554 -11.66 -9.38 -4.95
C ILE A 554 -10.39 -8.82 -4.29
N LEU A 555 -10.37 -7.50 -4.07
CA LEU A 555 -9.29 -6.79 -3.40
C LEU A 555 -9.37 -7.03 -1.88
N ILE A 556 -8.28 -7.47 -1.25
CA ILE A 556 -8.25 -7.84 0.18
C ILE A 556 -7.32 -6.96 1.03
N GLY A 557 -6.50 -6.14 0.39
CA GLY A 557 -5.55 -5.27 1.08
C GLY A 557 -4.58 -4.61 0.11
N GLY A 558 -3.60 -3.91 0.66
CA GLY A 558 -2.59 -3.21 -0.12
C GLY A 558 -1.60 -2.48 0.75
N ASP A 559 -0.88 -1.54 0.14
CA ASP A 559 0.19 -0.78 0.78
C ASP A 559 0.01 0.74 0.59
N PRO A 560 0.86 1.60 1.20
CA PRO A 560 0.76 3.06 1.08
C PRO A 560 1.08 3.60 -0.31
N THR A 561 1.75 2.81 -1.16
CA THR A 561 2.07 3.23 -2.54
C THR A 561 0.86 3.09 -3.46
N GLY A 562 -0.25 2.58 -2.92
CA GLY A 562 -1.49 2.40 -3.65
C GLY A 562 -1.56 1.06 -4.39
N ALA A 563 -0.65 0.11 -4.15
CA ALA A 563 -0.73 -1.23 -4.73
C ALA A 563 -1.86 -2.05 -4.07
N GLY A 564 -2.44 -2.98 -4.82
CA GLY A 564 -3.52 -3.86 -4.36
C GLY A 564 -3.15 -5.33 -4.36
N LEU A 565 -3.69 -6.08 -3.40
CA LEU A 565 -3.60 -7.55 -3.32
C LEU A 565 -4.98 -8.16 -3.60
N VAL A 566 -5.04 -9.06 -4.58
CA VAL A 566 -6.29 -9.57 -5.16
C VAL A 566 -6.34 -11.10 -5.10
N ILE A 567 -7.48 -11.64 -4.68
CA ILE A 567 -7.79 -13.08 -4.77
C ILE A 567 -8.64 -13.32 -6.02
N PRO A 568 -8.33 -14.32 -6.86
CA PRO A 568 -9.13 -14.61 -8.05
C PRO A 568 -10.58 -15.00 -7.73
N MET A 569 -11.53 -14.38 -8.42
CA MET A 569 -12.97 -14.47 -8.11
C MET A 569 -13.49 -15.89 -8.35
N LYS A 570 -12.98 -16.58 -9.37
CA LYS A 570 -13.33 -17.98 -9.62
C LYS A 570 -13.07 -18.86 -8.40
N LEU A 571 -11.89 -18.72 -7.78
CA LEU A 571 -11.53 -19.49 -6.59
C LEU A 571 -12.39 -19.10 -5.39
N VAL A 572 -12.72 -17.80 -5.25
CA VAL A 572 -13.62 -17.30 -4.22
C VAL A 572 -15.00 -17.96 -4.33
N ILE A 573 -15.61 -17.97 -5.52
CA ILE A 573 -16.93 -18.57 -5.75
C ILE A 573 -16.90 -20.09 -5.51
N GLU A 574 -15.94 -20.81 -6.09
CA GLU A 574 -15.79 -22.26 -5.87
C GLU A 574 -15.64 -22.58 -4.38
N ASN A 575 -14.92 -21.74 -3.66
CA ASN A 575 -14.75 -21.88 -2.23
C ASN A 575 -16.02 -21.56 -1.42
N MET A 576 -16.83 -20.59 -1.85
CA MET A 576 -18.16 -20.31 -1.28
C MET A 576 -19.10 -21.50 -1.45
N GLU A 577 -19.19 -22.05 -2.66
CA GLU A 577 -20.04 -23.20 -2.96
C GLU A 577 -19.64 -24.41 -2.13
N ALA A 578 -18.34 -24.72 -2.07
CA ALA A 578 -17.82 -25.82 -1.27
C ALA A 578 -18.14 -25.63 0.23
N PHE A 579 -17.91 -24.44 0.78
CA PHE A 579 -18.16 -24.15 2.19
C PHE A 579 -19.65 -24.22 2.55
N LEU A 580 -20.50 -23.66 1.70
CA LEU A 580 -21.95 -23.67 1.86
C LEU A 580 -22.58 -25.01 1.49
N LYS A 581 -21.81 -25.96 0.95
CA LYS A 581 -22.28 -27.27 0.45
C LYS A 581 -23.28 -27.11 -0.70
N LEU A 582 -23.07 -26.13 -1.56
CA LEU A 582 -23.87 -25.89 -2.75
C LEU A 582 -23.29 -26.67 -3.94
N PRO A 583 -24.11 -27.07 -4.92
CA PRO A 583 -23.62 -27.60 -6.19
C PRO A 583 -22.69 -26.59 -6.89
N SER A 584 -21.69 -27.09 -7.62
CA SER A 584 -20.79 -26.21 -8.36
C SER A 584 -21.53 -25.44 -9.45
N GLY A 585 -21.27 -24.13 -9.57
CA GLY A 585 -21.94 -23.22 -10.50
C GLY A 585 -23.35 -22.80 -10.08
N SER A 586 -23.71 -23.00 -8.81
CA SER A 586 -24.98 -22.55 -8.23
C SER A 586 -24.97 -21.05 -7.94
N LEU A 587 -23.82 -20.49 -7.57
CA LEU A 587 -23.65 -19.05 -7.37
C LEU A 587 -23.32 -18.40 -8.71
N LYS A 588 -24.14 -17.44 -9.14
CA LYS A 588 -24.01 -16.79 -10.46
C LYS A 588 -24.04 -15.29 -10.36
N LEU A 589 -23.53 -14.60 -11.37
CA LEU A 589 -23.71 -13.15 -11.48
C LEU A 589 -25.16 -12.89 -11.92
N PRO A 590 -25.88 -11.93 -11.29
CA PRO A 590 -27.22 -11.55 -11.71
C PRO A 590 -27.27 -11.20 -13.20
N GLY A 591 -28.22 -11.78 -13.91
CA GLY A 591 -28.40 -11.55 -15.35
C GLY A 591 -27.44 -12.29 -16.29
N ALA A 592 -26.57 -13.18 -15.78
CA ALA A 592 -25.81 -14.10 -16.63
C ALA A 592 -26.80 -15.05 -17.35
N GLN A 593 -26.92 -14.94 -18.68
CA GLN A 593 -27.79 -15.84 -19.45
C GLN A 593 -27.36 -17.30 -19.25
N GLN A 594 -28.32 -18.19 -19.01
CA GLN A 594 -28.08 -19.63 -19.00
C GLN A 594 -27.53 -20.03 -20.37
N GLY A 595 -26.22 -20.29 -20.45
CA GLY A 595 -25.65 -20.96 -21.60
C GLY A 595 -26.41 -22.26 -21.81
N LYS A 596 -27.13 -22.36 -22.92
CA LYS A 596 -27.67 -23.64 -23.40
C LYS A 596 -26.48 -24.60 -23.43
N GLN A 597 -26.55 -25.65 -22.60
CA GLN A 597 -25.66 -26.79 -22.78
C GLN A 597 -25.87 -27.34 -24.20
N PRO A 598 -24.79 -27.79 -24.88
CA PRO A 598 -24.88 -28.32 -26.24
C PRO A 598 -25.81 -29.52 -26.34
#